data_AF-A0A7S4K3M5-F1
#
_entry.id   AF-A0A7S4K3M5-F1
#
_cell.length_a   1.000
_cell.length_b   1.000
_cell.length_c   1.000
_cell.angle_alpha   90.00
_cell.angle_beta   90.00
_cell.angle_gamma   90.00
#
_symmetry.space_group_name_H-M   'P 1'
#
loop_
_entity.id
_entity.type
_entity.pdbx_description
1 polymer ?
#
loop_
_entity_poly.entity_id
_entity_poly.type
_entity_poly.pdbx_seq_one_letter_code
_entity_poly.pdbx_strand_id
1 'polypeptide(L)'
;NICRQAIELLFVLCNYGGFQLVHKAAKLSGRMMDIEPYANVINLLDGGDFGTQLNALTLLNSLLDNAPDEEKLKKLLKQWNRLGVKNVLLRQDHITDPAFLSQKARFEAHLSEGALTGPKNFQEMQELLVQYEQQQPLVKILQAELLHYRQ
;
A
#
# COMPACT_ATOMS: atom_id res chain seq x y z
N ASN A 1 -14.08 9.38 7.16
CA ASN A 1 -13.17 9.17 8.32
C ASN A 1 -12.80 7.71 8.58
N ILE A 2 -13.74 6.78 8.82
CA ILE A 2 -13.41 5.37 9.10
C ILE A 2 -12.75 4.67 7.90
N CYS A 3 -13.28 4.85 6.69
CA CYS A 3 -12.71 4.22 5.49
C CYS A 3 -11.27 4.67 5.21
N ARG A 4 -10.96 5.96 5.41
CA ARG A 4 -9.63 6.52 5.22
C ARG A 4 -8.59 5.84 6.12
N GLN A 5 -8.89 5.74 7.42
CA GLN A 5 -8.03 5.09 8.42
C GLN A 5 -7.90 3.58 8.17
N ALA A 6 -8.99 2.94 7.76
CA ALA A 6 -8.97 1.51 7.42
C ALA A 6 -8.06 1.23 6.21
N ILE A 7 -8.13 2.04 5.14
CA ILE A 7 -7.23 1.92 3.99
C ILE A 7 -5.78 2.17 4.39
N GLU A 8 -5.55 3.13 5.28
CA GLU A 8 -4.23 3.44 5.80
C GLU A 8 -3.58 2.23 6.46
N LEU A 9 -4.30 1.58 7.37
CA LEU A 9 -3.85 0.35 8.01
C LEU A 9 -3.60 -0.78 7.00
N LEU A 10 -4.42 -0.87 5.94
CA LEU A 10 -4.26 -1.90 4.92
C LEU A 10 -2.99 -1.72 4.08
N PHE A 11 -2.62 -0.48 3.71
CA PHE A 11 -1.38 -0.28 2.95
C PHE A 11 -0.14 -0.45 3.83
N VAL A 12 -0.23 -0.04 5.11
CA VAL A 12 0.81 -0.33 6.10
C VAL A 12 1.01 -1.84 6.20
N LEU A 13 -0.06 -2.60 6.48
CA LEU A 13 0.01 -4.06 6.55
C LEU A 13 0.61 -4.67 5.28
N CYS A 14 0.21 -4.20 4.10
CA CYS A 14 0.75 -4.69 2.84
C CYS A 14 2.27 -4.47 2.72
N ASN A 15 2.77 -3.30 3.12
CA ASN A 15 4.19 -2.97 3.10
C ASN A 15 5.03 -3.75 4.13
N TYR A 16 4.41 -4.27 5.19
CA TYR A 16 5.07 -5.12 6.21
C TYR A 16 4.82 -6.62 5.97
N GLY A 17 4.81 -7.06 4.72
CA GLY A 17 4.68 -8.48 4.34
C GLY A 17 3.24 -9.02 4.38
N GLY A 18 2.24 -8.16 4.59
CA GLY A 18 0.84 -8.52 4.69
C GLY A 18 0.11 -8.69 3.35
N PHE A 19 0.82 -8.69 2.21
CA PHE A 19 0.20 -8.80 0.87
C PHE A 19 -0.86 -9.90 0.79
N GLN A 20 -0.52 -11.13 1.22
CA GLN A 20 -1.44 -12.27 1.12
C GLN A 20 -2.70 -12.07 1.97
N LEU A 21 -2.55 -11.47 3.15
CA LEU A 21 -3.66 -11.18 4.05
C LEU A 21 -4.60 -10.14 3.44
N VAL A 22 -4.04 -9.02 2.96
CA VAL A 22 -4.82 -7.95 2.31
C VAL A 22 -5.47 -8.46 1.02
N HIS A 23 -4.75 -9.23 0.21
CA HIS A 23 -5.28 -9.81 -1.03
C HIS A 23 -6.41 -10.81 -0.77
N LYS A 24 -6.27 -11.67 0.24
CA LYS A 24 -7.32 -12.62 0.65
C LYS A 24 -8.54 -11.86 1.19
N ALA A 25 -8.35 -10.84 2.01
CA ALA A 25 -9.42 -10.02 2.54
C ALA A 25 -10.20 -9.32 1.41
N ALA A 26 -9.51 -8.75 0.42
CA ALA A 26 -10.15 -8.13 -0.75
C ALA A 26 -11.01 -9.14 -1.54
N LYS A 27 -10.51 -10.37 -1.72
CA LYS A 27 -11.28 -11.45 -2.38
C LYS A 27 -12.51 -11.89 -1.58
N LEU A 28 -12.37 -12.04 -0.26
CA LEU A 28 -13.48 -12.43 0.61
C LEU A 28 -14.55 -11.34 0.65
N SER A 29 -14.14 -10.08 0.79
CA SER A 29 -15.06 -8.93 0.76
C SER A 29 -15.82 -8.86 -0.56
N GLY A 30 -15.14 -9.02 -1.70
CA GLY A 30 -15.79 -9.07 -3.02
C GLY A 30 -16.86 -10.17 -3.11
N ARG A 31 -16.56 -11.38 -2.60
CA ARG A 31 -17.55 -12.48 -2.55
C ARG A 31 -18.73 -12.17 -1.64
N MET A 32 -18.48 -11.58 -0.47
CA MET A 32 -19.56 -11.26 0.49
C MET A 32 -20.50 -10.19 -0.04
N MET A 33 -19.98 -9.26 -0.84
CA MET A 33 -20.73 -8.13 -1.39
C MET A 33 -21.21 -8.36 -2.83
N ASP A 34 -20.94 -9.53 -3.42
CA ASP A 34 -21.19 -9.86 -4.82
C ASP A 34 -20.65 -8.83 -5.82
N ILE A 35 -19.42 -8.37 -5.57
CA ILE A 35 -18.69 -7.44 -6.43
C ILE A 35 -17.30 -7.98 -6.76
N GLU A 36 -16.68 -7.44 -7.81
CA GLU A 36 -15.30 -7.77 -8.11
C GLU A 36 -14.36 -7.33 -6.97
N PRO A 37 -13.36 -8.15 -6.58
CA PRO A 37 -12.35 -7.74 -5.63
C PRO A 37 -11.71 -6.41 -6.06
N TYR A 38 -11.44 -5.53 -5.09
CA TYR A 38 -10.90 -4.17 -5.30
C TYR A 38 -11.84 -3.14 -5.94
N ALA A 39 -13.05 -3.51 -6.39
CA ALA A 39 -14.00 -2.54 -6.94
C ALA A 39 -14.27 -1.37 -5.98
N ASN A 40 -14.48 -1.66 -4.69
CA ASN A 40 -14.65 -0.61 -3.67
C ASN A 40 -13.43 0.30 -3.51
N VAL A 41 -12.21 -0.24 -3.63
CA VAL A 41 -10.98 0.57 -3.54
C VAL A 41 -10.88 1.52 -4.73
N ILE A 42 -11.23 1.05 -5.93
CA ILE A 42 -11.25 1.86 -7.15
C ILE A 42 -12.35 2.92 -7.09
N ASN A 43 -13.52 2.60 -6.53
CA ASN A 43 -14.59 3.57 -6.31
C ASN A 43 -14.18 4.66 -5.30
N LEU A 44 -13.45 4.28 -4.25
CA LEU A 44 -12.90 5.23 -3.28
C LEU A 44 -11.79 6.11 -3.87
N LEU A 45 -11.02 5.57 -4.81
CA LEU A 45 -10.10 6.36 -5.61
C LEU A 45 -10.84 7.36 -6.50
N ASP A 46 -11.98 7.00 -7.10
CA ASP A 46 -12.73 7.89 -8.00
C ASP A 46 -13.50 8.99 -7.27
N GLY A 47 -14.28 8.61 -6.24
CA GLY A 47 -15.25 9.51 -5.59
C GLY A 47 -14.96 9.87 -4.13
N GLY A 48 -13.84 9.41 -3.55
CA GLY A 48 -13.47 9.73 -2.17
C GLY A 48 -13.03 11.18 -1.98
N ASP A 49 -12.98 11.64 -0.72
CA ASP A 49 -12.24 12.86 -0.38
C ASP A 49 -10.75 12.69 -0.71
N PHE A 50 -10.02 13.79 -0.91
CA PHE A 50 -8.60 13.77 -1.31
C PHE A 50 -7.74 12.77 -0.50
N GLY A 51 -7.89 12.75 0.83
CA GLY A 51 -7.13 11.84 1.67
C GLY A 51 -7.50 10.37 1.44
N THR A 52 -8.78 10.09 1.21
CA THR A 52 -9.25 8.75 0.81
C THR A 52 -8.73 8.35 -0.57
N GLN A 53 -8.71 9.27 -1.54
CA GLN A 53 -8.18 9.00 -2.89
C GLN A 53 -6.67 8.69 -2.83
N LEU A 54 -5.90 9.50 -2.11
CA LEU A 54 -4.46 9.30 -1.90
C LEU A 54 -4.17 7.97 -1.22
N ASN A 55 -4.89 7.64 -0.15
CA ASN A 55 -4.72 6.37 0.56
C ASN A 55 -5.11 5.18 -0.33
N ALA A 56 -6.19 5.29 -1.11
CA ALA A 56 -6.61 4.24 -2.04
C ALA A 56 -5.53 3.97 -3.10
N LEU A 57 -4.97 5.02 -3.71
CA LEU A 57 -3.89 4.89 -4.68
C LEU A 57 -2.63 4.31 -4.03
N THR A 58 -2.30 4.75 -2.82
CA THR A 58 -1.15 4.23 -2.04
C THR A 58 -1.30 2.74 -1.76
N LEU A 59 -2.51 2.28 -1.37
CA LEU A 59 -2.79 0.85 -1.18
C LEU A 59 -2.62 0.05 -2.47
N LEU A 60 -3.09 0.58 -3.61
CA LEU A 60 -2.92 -0.09 -4.90
C LEU A 60 -1.43 -0.24 -5.26
N ASN A 61 -0.64 0.82 -5.08
CA ASN A 61 0.82 0.76 -5.28
C ASN A 61 1.47 -0.26 -4.33
N SER A 62 1.18 -0.20 -3.03
CA SER A 62 1.69 -1.17 -2.05
C SER A 62 1.39 -2.61 -2.43
N LEU A 63 0.21 -2.91 -3.00
CA LEU A 63 -0.12 -4.25 -3.47
C LEU A 63 0.68 -4.66 -4.71
N LEU A 64 1.01 -3.73 -5.60
CA LEU A 64 1.84 -4.02 -6.77
C LEU A 64 3.30 -4.24 -6.35
N ASP A 65 3.84 -3.38 -5.50
CA ASP A 65 5.22 -3.45 -5.04
C ASP A 65 5.50 -4.70 -4.18
N ASN A 66 4.48 -5.20 -3.48
CA ASN A 66 4.58 -6.39 -2.63
C ASN A 66 3.93 -7.63 -3.27
N ALA A 67 3.65 -7.59 -4.57
CA ALA A 67 3.20 -8.78 -5.28
C ALA A 67 4.30 -9.86 -5.22
N PRO A 68 3.96 -11.13 -4.93
CA PRO A 68 4.95 -12.19 -4.72
C PRO A 68 5.72 -12.55 -6.00
N ASP A 69 5.14 -12.29 -7.17
CA ASP A 69 5.69 -12.61 -8.46
C ASP A 69 5.09 -11.71 -9.55
N GLU A 70 5.75 -11.65 -10.70
CA GLU A 70 5.36 -10.83 -11.84
C GLU A 70 4.01 -11.27 -12.46
N GLU A 71 3.70 -12.57 -12.41
CA GLU A 71 2.43 -13.10 -12.91
C GLU A 71 1.27 -12.54 -12.07
N LYS A 72 1.46 -12.46 -10.76
CA LYS A 72 0.50 -11.93 -9.81
C LYS A 72 0.29 -10.43 -10.01
N LEU A 73 1.37 -9.68 -10.19
CA LEU A 73 1.34 -8.26 -10.53
C LEU A 73 0.52 -8.02 -11.81
N LYS A 74 0.84 -8.75 -12.89
CA LYS A 74 0.11 -8.65 -14.17
C LYS A 74 -1.37 -8.97 -14.03
N LYS A 75 -1.73 -9.98 -13.23
CA LYS A 75 -3.14 -10.32 -12.94
C LYS A 75 -3.86 -9.19 -12.21
N LEU A 76 -3.23 -8.56 -11.22
CA LEU A 76 -3.81 -7.41 -10.51
C LEU A 76 -4.04 -6.23 -11.46
N LEU A 77 -3.02 -5.84 -12.24
CA LEU A 77 -3.13 -4.76 -13.20
C LEU A 77 -4.22 -5.02 -14.25
N LYS A 78 -4.29 -6.25 -14.81
CA LYS A 78 -5.35 -6.62 -15.76
C LYS A 78 -6.73 -6.48 -15.14
N GLN A 79 -6.91 -6.94 -13.90
CA GLN A 79 -8.17 -6.83 -13.19
C GLN A 79 -8.56 -5.37 -12.94
N TRP A 80 -7.65 -4.55 -12.44
CA TRP A 80 -7.93 -3.14 -12.13
C TRP A 80 -8.13 -2.28 -13.37
N ASN A 81 -7.45 -2.61 -14.47
CA ASN A 81 -7.71 -2.01 -15.77
C ASN A 81 -9.13 -2.30 -16.27
N ARG A 82 -9.64 -3.53 -16.09
CA ARG A 82 -11.03 -3.88 -16.40
C ARG A 82 -12.02 -3.09 -15.54
N LEU A 83 -11.67 -2.84 -14.27
CA LEU A 83 -12.44 -2.00 -13.35
C LEU A 83 -12.30 -0.49 -13.64
N GLY A 84 -11.51 -0.09 -14.65
CA GLY A 84 -11.45 1.29 -15.11
C GLY A 84 -10.46 2.18 -14.36
N VAL A 85 -9.49 1.64 -13.63
CA VAL A 85 -8.52 2.43 -12.84
C VAL A 85 -7.79 3.51 -13.67
N LYS A 86 -7.48 3.24 -14.95
CA LYS A 86 -6.86 4.23 -15.84
C LYS A 86 -7.77 5.44 -16.08
N ASN A 87 -9.06 5.20 -16.31
CA ASN A 87 -10.02 6.28 -16.53
C ASN A 87 -10.20 7.13 -15.27
N VAL A 88 -10.17 6.50 -14.09
CA VAL A 88 -10.19 7.20 -12.80
C VAL A 88 -8.99 8.14 -12.68
N LEU A 89 -7.78 7.64 -12.92
CA LEU A 89 -6.56 8.44 -12.81
C LEU A 89 -6.49 9.60 -13.82
N LEU A 90 -7.01 9.41 -15.04
CA LEU A 90 -7.11 10.48 -16.05
C LEU A 90 -8.08 11.59 -15.62
N ARG A 91 -9.21 11.25 -15.00
CA ARG A 91 -10.15 12.26 -14.46
C ARG A 91 -9.54 13.09 -13.33
N GLN A 92 -8.46 12.62 -12.72
CA GLN A 92 -7.75 13.25 -11.61
C GLN A 92 -6.55 14.11 -12.05
N ASP A 93 -6.40 14.40 -13.35
CA ASP A 93 -5.34 15.29 -13.87
C ASP A 93 -5.36 16.71 -13.28
N HIS A 94 -6.49 17.14 -12.72
CA HIS A 94 -6.64 18.43 -12.06
C HIS A 94 -6.00 18.48 -10.66
N ILE A 95 -5.63 17.34 -10.06
CA ILE A 95 -5.03 17.28 -8.73
C ILE A 95 -3.53 17.61 -8.85
N THR A 96 -3.11 18.73 -8.28
CA THR A 96 -1.72 19.22 -8.34
C THR A 96 -0.89 18.91 -7.09
N ASP A 97 -1.45 18.19 -6.13
CA ASP A 97 -0.76 17.86 -4.89
C ASP A 97 0.47 16.96 -5.16
N PRO A 98 1.67 17.31 -4.65
CA PRO A 98 2.89 16.55 -4.93
C PRO A 98 2.84 15.09 -4.50
N ALA A 99 2.18 14.78 -3.37
CA ALA A 99 2.09 13.41 -2.88
C ALA A 99 1.19 12.58 -3.79
N PHE A 100 0.07 13.13 -4.24
CA PHE A 100 -0.81 12.48 -5.19
C PHE A 100 -0.14 12.26 -6.54
N LEU A 101 0.53 13.28 -7.08
CA LEU A 101 1.26 13.19 -8.35
C LEU A 101 2.38 12.12 -8.29
N SER A 102 3.10 12.05 -7.17
CA SER A 102 4.12 11.02 -6.95
C SER A 102 3.52 9.61 -6.96
N GLN A 103 2.39 9.39 -6.27
CA GLN A 103 1.71 8.09 -6.25
C GLN A 103 1.12 7.72 -7.62
N LYS A 104 0.61 8.70 -8.36
CA LYS A 104 0.10 8.51 -9.72
C LYS A 104 1.21 8.11 -10.68
N ALA A 105 2.33 8.85 -10.70
CA ALA A 105 3.48 8.52 -11.53
C ALA A 105 4.04 7.12 -11.22
N ARG A 106 4.07 6.73 -9.93
CA ARG A 106 4.46 5.38 -9.50
C ARG A 106 3.52 4.30 -10.05
N PHE A 107 2.21 4.53 -10.00
CA PHE A 107 1.23 3.58 -10.56
C PHE A 107 1.34 3.49 -12.09
N GLU A 108 1.58 4.62 -12.76
CA GLU A 108 1.79 4.67 -14.20
C GLU A 108 3.07 3.94 -14.64
N ALA A 109 4.12 3.95 -13.82
CA ALA A 109 5.33 3.15 -14.07
C ALA A 109 5.01 1.64 -14.13
N HIS A 110 4.17 1.14 -13.20
CA HIS A 110 3.67 -0.24 -13.22
C HIS A 110 2.82 -0.58 -14.45
N LEU A 111 2.17 0.42 -15.07
CA LEU A 111 1.36 0.24 -16.27
C LEU A 111 2.17 0.26 -17.57
N SER A 112 3.22 1.07 -17.60
CA SER A 112 4.04 1.34 -18.78
C SER A 112 5.06 0.24 -19.03
N GLU A 113 5.54 -0.37 -17.95
CA GLU A 113 6.49 -1.45 -18.01
C GLU A 113 5.86 -2.69 -17.36
N GLY A 114 5.95 -3.84 -18.01
CA GLY A 114 5.98 -5.11 -17.27
C GLY A 114 7.25 -5.24 -16.42
N ALA A 115 7.79 -4.15 -15.86
CA ALA A 115 9.10 -4.12 -15.23
C ALA A 115 8.99 -4.59 -13.79
N LEU A 116 9.49 -5.80 -13.57
CA LEU A 116 10.72 -5.99 -12.80
C LEU A 116 11.06 -4.85 -11.83
N THR A 117 10.26 -4.70 -10.79
CA THR A 117 10.76 -4.19 -9.52
C THR A 117 10.70 -5.36 -8.55
N GLY A 118 11.75 -6.18 -8.61
CA GLY A 118 12.14 -6.96 -7.43
C GLY A 118 12.29 -6.01 -6.23
N PRO A 119 12.21 -6.54 -5.00
CA PRO A 119 12.02 -5.75 -3.79
C PRO A 119 13.06 -4.63 -3.70
N LYS A 120 12.64 -3.39 -3.98
CA LYS A 120 13.50 -2.20 -3.95
C LYS A 120 13.95 -1.81 -2.54
N ASN A 121 13.53 -2.53 -1.51
CA ASN A 121 13.65 -2.05 -0.13
C ASN A 121 14.52 -2.93 0.79
N PHE A 122 15.31 -3.89 0.31
CA PHE A 122 16.20 -4.59 1.23
C PHE A 122 17.36 -3.71 1.75
N GLN A 123 17.92 -2.88 0.87
CA GLN A 123 19.01 -1.95 1.21
C GLN A 123 18.49 -0.80 2.11
N GLU A 124 17.37 -0.17 1.73
CA GLU A 124 16.73 0.88 2.55
C GLU A 124 16.23 0.32 3.90
N MET A 125 15.79 -0.94 3.96
CA MET A 125 15.43 -1.60 5.22
C MET A 125 16.64 -1.89 6.10
N GLN A 126 17.79 -2.25 5.53
CA GLN A 126 19.04 -2.37 6.29
C GLN A 126 19.49 -1.02 6.85
N GLU A 127 19.40 0.04 6.05
CA GLU A 127 19.75 1.39 6.49
C GLU A 127 18.80 1.91 7.58
N LEU A 128 17.48 1.66 7.45
CA LEU A 128 16.52 1.97 8.51
C LEU A 128 16.78 1.16 9.78
N LEU A 129 17.05 -0.15 9.68
CA LEU A 129 17.32 -1.01 10.85
C LEU A 129 18.57 -0.54 11.60
N VAL A 130 19.63 -0.17 10.89
CA VAL A 130 20.84 0.41 11.48
C VAL A 130 20.54 1.75 12.17
N GLN A 131 19.72 2.61 11.56
CA GLN A 131 19.29 3.85 12.19
C GLN A 131 18.43 3.61 13.44
N TYR A 132 17.53 2.62 13.42
CA TYR A 132 16.70 2.24 14.57
C TYR A 132 17.53 1.66 15.71
N GLU A 133 18.53 0.82 15.42
CA GLU A 133 19.46 0.28 16.42
C GLU A 133 20.30 1.38 17.09
N GLN A 134 20.73 2.38 16.31
CA GLN A 134 21.47 3.54 16.82
C GLN A 134 20.58 4.47 17.69
N GLN A 135 19.28 4.52 17.42
CA GLN A 135 18.30 5.32 18.16
C GLN A 135 17.75 4.62 19.43
N GLN A 136 18.32 3.49 19.86
CA GLN A 136 17.89 2.77 21.07
C GLN A 136 18.59 3.12 22.40
N PRO A 137 18.93 4.37 22.78
CA PRO A 137 19.20 4.68 24.18
C PRO A 137 17.97 4.45 25.06
N LEU A 138 16.78 4.86 24.59
CA LEU A 138 15.55 4.79 25.39
C LEU A 138 15.08 3.36 25.66
N VAL A 139 15.20 2.46 24.68
CA VAL A 139 14.79 1.05 24.84
C VAL A 139 15.73 0.31 25.78
N LYS A 140 17.03 0.61 25.75
CA LYS A 140 18.01 0.07 26.71
C LYS A 140 17.76 0.57 28.12
N ILE A 141 17.40 1.84 28.29
CA ILE A 141 17.04 2.43 29.59
C ILE A 141 15.75 1.79 30.13
N LEU A 142 14.72 1.63 29.29
CA LEU A 142 13.46 0.98 29.67
C LEU A 142 13.64 -0.51 30.02
N GLN A 143 14.53 -1.22 29.31
CA GLN A 143 14.88 -2.61 29.64
C GLN A 143 15.65 -2.72 30.96
N ALA A 144 16.56 -1.78 31.24
CA ALA A 144 17.30 -1.73 32.50
C ALA A 144 16.38 -1.43 33.68
N GLU A 145 15.44 -0.49 33.54
CA GLU A 145 14.40 -0.20 34.54
C GLU A 145 13.49 -1.42 34.78
N LEU A 146 13.01 -2.08 33.72
CA LEU A 146 12.15 -3.26 33.84
C LEU A 146 12.84 -4.46 34.49
N LEU A 147 14.16 -4.60 34.35
CA LEU A 147 14.95 -5.60 35.06
C LEU A 147 15.13 -5.25 36.54
N HIS A 148 15.18 -3.96 36.89
CA HIS A 148 15.31 -3.49 38.26
C HIS A 148 14.04 -3.69 39.09
N TYR A 149 12.86 -3.65 38.47
CA TYR A 149 11.55 -3.93 39.10
C TYR A 149 11.22 -5.44 39.23
N ARG A 150 12.14 -6.33 38.86
CA ARG A 150 11.98 -7.79 38.96
C ARG A 150 12.69 -8.43 40.16
N GLN A 151 13.26 -7.62 41.05
CA GLN A 151 13.70 -8.00 42.40
C GLN A 151 12.65 -7.58 43.43
#